data_AF-A0AA43IM64-F1
#
_entry.id   AF-A0AA43IM64-F1
#
_cell.length_a   1.000
_cell.length_b   1.000
_cell.length_c   1.000
_cell.angle_alpha   90.00
_cell.angle_beta   90.00
_cell.angle_gamma   90.00
#
_symmetry.space_group_name_H-M   'P 1'
#
loop_
_entity.id
_entity.type
_entity.pdbx_description
1 polymer ?
#
loop_
_entity_poly.entity_id
_entity_poly.type
_entity_poly.pdbx_seq_one_letter_code
_entity_poly.pdbx_strand_id
1 'polypeptide(L)'
;MDQQLSPSECYERGVVLKQVRMFHPAIEDFQIAAGDPHYAGKAYMQMAMCLRAIGHDEEAIVAFRQAVTFPLVSSVERCHVLYQLGQTLESLGRDAESLEVYGSLCKRNPEFFDVAQRIQRLSADKCWLSSWVCDWWRALRNGVRARRRAVLLHMPAVLDG
;
A
#
# COMPACT_ATOMS: atom_id res chain seq x y z
N MET A 1 -29.89 -22.72 -16.89
CA MET A 1 -30.12 -21.36 -16.34
C MET A 1 -28.78 -20.93 -15.79
N ASP A 2 -28.09 -20.03 -16.48
CA ASP A 2 -26.83 -19.47 -15.96
C ASP A 2 -27.17 -18.60 -14.76
N GLN A 3 -26.95 -19.15 -13.57
CA GLN A 3 -27.20 -18.43 -12.34
C GLN A 3 -26.10 -17.38 -12.21
N GLN A 4 -26.47 -16.15 -12.59
CA GLN A 4 -25.58 -15.00 -12.54
C GLN A 4 -25.31 -14.68 -11.08
N LEU A 5 -24.08 -14.96 -10.62
CA LEU A 5 -23.67 -14.71 -9.25
C LEU A 5 -23.72 -13.21 -8.94
N SER A 6 -24.12 -12.89 -7.71
CA SER A 6 -24.08 -11.52 -7.19
C SER A 6 -22.64 -11.02 -7.03
N PRO A 7 -22.40 -9.69 -6.98
CA PRO A 7 -21.07 -9.13 -6.73
C PRO A 7 -20.38 -9.68 -5.47
N SER A 8 -21.14 -9.94 -4.40
CA SER A 8 -20.63 -10.55 -3.17
C SER A 8 -20.16 -11.99 -3.38
N GLU A 9 -20.97 -12.81 -4.05
CA GLU A 9 -20.64 -14.21 -4.33
C GLU A 9 -19.43 -14.32 -5.27
N CYS A 10 -19.35 -13.45 -6.28
CA CYS A 10 -18.17 -13.34 -7.14
C CYS A 10 -16.93 -12.93 -6.32
N TYR A 11 -17.05 -11.96 -5.40
CA TYR A 11 -15.93 -11.58 -4.56
C TYR A 11 -15.44 -12.74 -3.69
N GLU A 12 -16.35 -13.44 -3.02
CA GLU A 12 -16.03 -14.58 -2.16
C GLU A 12 -15.41 -15.73 -2.95
N ARG A 13 -15.99 -16.09 -4.11
CA ARG A 13 -15.44 -17.11 -5.00
C ARG A 13 -14.07 -16.71 -5.53
N GLY A 14 -13.88 -15.45 -5.93
CA GLY A 14 -12.60 -14.91 -6.35
C GLY A 14 -11.52 -15.03 -5.27
N VAL A 15 -11.86 -14.80 -3.99
CA VAL A 15 -10.94 -15.00 -2.87
C VAL A 15 -10.50 -16.46 -2.75
N VAL A 16 -11.43 -17.40 -2.88
CA VAL A 16 -11.13 -18.85 -2.84
C VAL A 16 -10.27 -19.25 -4.04
N LEU A 17 -10.62 -18.81 -5.25
CA LEU A 17 -9.85 -19.07 -6.48
C LEU A 17 -8.42 -18.55 -6.38
N LYS A 18 -8.21 -17.37 -5.82
CA LYS A 18 -6.88 -16.82 -5.55
C LYS A 18 -6.08 -17.71 -4.59
N GLN A 19 -6.71 -18.21 -3.52
CA GLN A 19 -6.04 -19.09 -2.54
C GLN A 19 -5.56 -20.40 -3.17
N VAL A 20 -6.34 -20.96 -4.11
CA VAL A 20 -5.95 -22.14 -4.89
C VAL A 20 -5.10 -21.80 -6.14
N ARG A 21 -4.62 -20.56 -6.24
CA ARG A 21 -3.75 -20.04 -7.33
C ARG A 21 -4.36 -20.07 -8.73
N MET A 22 -5.69 -20.13 -8.83
CA MET A 22 -6.42 -19.97 -10.08
C MET A 22 -6.63 -18.49 -10.38
N PHE A 23 -5.55 -17.80 -10.75
CA PHE A 23 -5.53 -16.34 -10.83
C PHE A 23 -6.40 -15.76 -11.96
N HIS A 24 -6.45 -16.39 -13.13
CA HIS A 24 -7.28 -15.90 -14.24
C HIS A 24 -8.78 -15.90 -13.89
N PRO A 25 -9.39 -17.02 -13.45
CA PRO A 25 -10.78 -17.02 -12.99
C PRO A 25 -11.02 -16.10 -11.80
N ALA A 26 -10.06 -15.97 -10.88
CA ALA A 26 -10.18 -15.04 -9.76
C ALA A 26 -10.28 -13.58 -10.25
N ILE A 27 -9.50 -13.20 -11.27
CA ILE A 27 -9.54 -11.85 -11.84
C ILE A 27 -10.91 -11.57 -12.48
N GLU A 28 -11.47 -12.52 -13.23
CA GLU A 28 -12.81 -12.39 -13.82
C GLU A 28 -13.88 -12.17 -12.74
N ASP A 29 -13.82 -12.96 -11.67
CA ASP A 29 -14.72 -12.83 -10.53
C ASP A 29 -14.60 -11.48 -9.83
N PHE A 30 -13.37 -11.01 -9.60
CA PHE A 30 -13.17 -9.70 -9.02
C PHE A 30 -13.58 -8.56 -9.95
N GLN A 31 -13.46 -8.71 -11.27
CA GLN A 31 -13.97 -7.72 -12.23
C GLN A 31 -15.49 -7.57 -12.11
N ILE A 32 -16.22 -8.68 -11.96
CA ILE A 32 -17.67 -8.65 -11.73
C ILE A 32 -17.98 -8.01 -10.37
N ALA A 33 -17.25 -8.41 -9.32
CA ALA A 33 -17.42 -7.83 -7.98
C ALA A 33 -17.14 -6.32 -7.96
N ALA A 34 -16.22 -5.84 -8.79
CA ALA A 34 -15.87 -4.42 -8.87
C ALA A 34 -16.99 -3.54 -9.43
N GLY A 35 -18.04 -4.14 -10.01
CA GLY A 35 -19.26 -3.42 -10.42
C GLY A 35 -20.07 -2.88 -9.24
N ASP A 36 -19.92 -3.44 -8.02
CA ASP A 36 -20.54 -2.90 -6.82
C ASP A 36 -19.58 -1.95 -6.09
N PRO A 37 -19.96 -0.68 -5.85
CA PRO A 37 -19.13 0.28 -5.13
C PRO A 37 -18.62 -0.20 -3.77
N HIS A 38 -19.39 -1.04 -3.05
CA HIS A 38 -18.99 -1.59 -1.74
C HIS A 38 -17.83 -2.57 -1.84
N TYR A 39 -17.68 -3.24 -2.98
CA TYR A 39 -16.62 -4.22 -3.24
C TYR A 39 -15.52 -3.67 -4.12
N ALA A 40 -15.78 -2.65 -4.95
CA ALA A 40 -14.85 -2.12 -5.96
C ALA A 40 -13.42 -1.94 -5.44
N GLY A 41 -13.22 -1.19 -4.36
CA GLY A 41 -11.89 -0.97 -3.81
C GLY A 41 -11.17 -2.26 -3.36
N LYS A 42 -11.91 -3.19 -2.74
CA LYS A 42 -11.37 -4.49 -2.31
C LYS A 42 -11.10 -5.39 -3.50
N ALA A 43 -12.00 -5.43 -4.47
CA ALA A 43 -11.90 -6.22 -5.69
C ALA A 43 -10.68 -5.80 -6.51
N TYR A 44 -10.48 -4.50 -6.75
CA TYR A 44 -9.27 -4.00 -7.43
C TYR A 44 -7.98 -4.33 -6.70
N MET A 45 -7.97 -4.26 -5.36
CA MET A 45 -6.82 -4.72 -4.58
C MET A 45 -6.53 -6.21 -4.81
N GLN A 46 -7.56 -7.07 -4.77
CA GLN A 46 -7.38 -8.50 -5.00
C GLN A 46 -6.95 -8.82 -6.44
N MET A 47 -7.53 -8.14 -7.44
CA MET A 47 -7.12 -8.24 -8.85
C MET A 47 -5.64 -7.90 -9.01
N ALA A 48 -5.19 -6.80 -8.42
CA ALA A 48 -3.79 -6.38 -8.49
C ALA A 48 -2.85 -7.44 -7.88
N MET A 49 -3.24 -8.07 -6.77
CA MET A 49 -2.48 -9.18 -6.20
C MET A 49 -2.42 -10.39 -7.13
N CYS A 50 -3.53 -10.73 -7.79
CA CYS A 50 -3.57 -11.82 -8.78
C CYS A 50 -2.69 -11.49 -10.00
N LEU A 51 -2.79 -10.29 -10.56
CA LEU A 51 -2.01 -9.81 -11.69
C LEU A 51 -0.50 -9.87 -11.41
N ARG A 52 -0.08 -9.39 -10.23
CA ARG A 52 1.31 -9.51 -9.77
C ARG A 52 1.75 -10.97 -9.65
N ALA A 53 0.88 -11.86 -9.17
CA ALA A 53 1.21 -13.28 -9.03
C ALA A 53 1.41 -14.00 -10.38
N ILE A 54 0.82 -13.50 -11.46
CA ILE A 54 1.03 -13.99 -12.83
C ILE A 54 2.08 -13.19 -13.62
N GLY A 55 2.75 -12.21 -13.00
CA GLY A 55 3.82 -11.41 -13.62
C GLY A 55 3.35 -10.19 -14.42
N HIS A 56 2.07 -9.84 -14.34
CA HIS A 56 1.49 -8.65 -14.99
C HIS A 56 1.60 -7.42 -14.07
N ASP A 57 2.83 -7.04 -13.72
CA ASP A 57 3.10 -6.03 -12.69
C ASP A 57 2.62 -4.61 -13.06
N GLU A 58 2.69 -4.22 -14.34
CA GLU A 58 2.20 -2.91 -14.79
C GLU A 58 0.68 -2.78 -14.65
N GLU A 59 -0.06 -3.83 -15.01
CA GLU A 59 -1.52 -3.89 -14.81
C GLU A 59 -1.87 -3.91 -13.31
N ALA A 60 -1.07 -4.61 -12.50
CA ALA A 60 -1.22 -4.63 -11.05
C ALA A 60 -1.06 -3.22 -10.44
N ILE A 61 -0.10 -2.43 -10.92
CA ILE A 61 0.09 -1.03 -10.49
C ILE A 61 -1.15 -0.19 -10.79
N VAL A 62 -1.74 -0.33 -11.98
CA VAL A 62 -2.97 0.38 -12.35
C VAL A 62 -4.11 -0.01 -11.42
N ALA A 63 -4.31 -1.31 -11.20
CA ALA A 63 -5.37 -1.80 -10.31
C ALA A 63 -5.17 -1.36 -8.84
N PHE A 64 -3.94 -1.36 -8.32
CA PHE A 64 -3.66 -0.83 -6.98
C PHE A 64 -3.94 0.67 -6.88
N ARG A 65 -3.57 1.46 -7.91
CA ARG A 65 -3.87 2.90 -7.95
C ARG A 65 -5.37 3.15 -8.01
N GLN A 66 -6.13 2.35 -8.74
CA GLN A 66 -7.59 2.40 -8.73
C GLN A 66 -8.17 2.03 -7.36
N ALA A 67 -7.68 0.96 -6.71
CA ALA A 67 -8.15 0.57 -5.39
C ALA A 67 -8.08 1.71 -4.36
N VAL A 68 -6.99 2.51 -4.36
CA VAL A 68 -6.86 3.64 -3.44
C VAL A 68 -7.72 4.86 -3.80
N THR A 69 -8.37 4.96 -4.96
CA THR A 69 -9.28 6.08 -5.23
C THR A 69 -10.67 5.86 -4.64
N PHE A 70 -11.02 4.61 -4.29
CA PHE A 70 -12.34 4.30 -3.75
C PHE A 70 -12.51 4.82 -2.30
N PRO A 71 -13.63 5.52 -2.02
CA PRO A 71 -13.87 6.14 -0.71
C PRO A 71 -14.21 5.12 0.38
N LEU A 72 -14.82 3.99 -0.01
CA LEU A 72 -15.22 2.92 0.91
C LEU A 72 -14.04 2.06 1.40
N VAL A 73 -12.82 2.29 0.88
CA VAL A 73 -11.61 1.64 1.37
C VAL A 73 -11.18 2.30 2.68
N SER A 74 -11.17 1.51 3.76
CA SER A 74 -10.78 1.96 5.09
C SER A 74 -9.33 2.46 5.13
N SER A 75 -8.99 3.25 6.16
CA SER A 75 -7.62 3.76 6.34
C SER A 75 -6.59 2.62 6.44
N VAL A 76 -6.94 1.53 7.12
CA VAL A 76 -6.07 0.35 7.29
C VAL A 76 -5.87 -0.36 5.96
N GLU A 77 -6.95 -0.67 5.24
CA GLU A 77 -6.86 -1.31 3.91
C GLU A 77 -6.07 -0.45 2.93
N ARG A 78 -6.28 0.87 2.94
CA ARG A 78 -5.51 1.81 2.13
C ARG A 78 -4.01 1.74 2.42
N CYS A 79 -3.62 1.55 3.69
CA CYS A 79 -2.22 1.34 4.05
C CYS A 79 -1.67 0.04 3.45
N HIS A 80 -2.44 -1.05 3.51
CA HIS A 80 -2.07 -2.32 2.87
C HIS A 80 -1.92 -2.19 1.34
N VAL A 81 -2.86 -1.51 0.67
CA VAL A 81 -2.80 -1.28 -0.78
C VAL A 81 -1.56 -0.46 -1.15
N LEU A 82 -1.29 0.65 -0.45
CA LEU A 82 -0.10 1.48 -0.70
C LEU A 82 1.20 0.69 -0.49
N TYR A 83 1.25 -0.18 0.52
CA TYR A 83 2.42 -1.03 0.76
C TYR A 83 2.64 -2.02 -0.38
N GLN A 84 1.59 -2.70 -0.83
CA GLN A 84 1.68 -3.63 -1.97
C GLN A 84 2.07 -2.90 -3.26
N LEU A 85 1.50 -1.72 -3.52
CA LEU A 85 1.89 -0.88 -4.64
C LEU A 85 3.38 -0.50 -4.59
N GLY A 86 3.88 -0.07 -3.43
CA GLY A 86 5.29 0.27 -3.23
C GLY A 86 6.21 -0.94 -3.49
N GLN A 87 5.81 -2.14 -3.06
CA GLN A 87 6.56 -3.37 -3.31
C GLN A 87 6.58 -3.76 -4.79
N THR A 88 5.46 -3.59 -5.51
CA THR A 88 5.40 -3.86 -6.95
C THR A 88 6.28 -2.87 -7.74
N LEU A 89 6.26 -1.59 -7.36
CA LEU A 89 7.14 -0.58 -7.97
C LEU A 89 8.62 -0.88 -7.70
N GLU A 90 8.93 -1.30 -6.47
CA GLU A 90 10.28 -1.73 -6.08
C GLU A 90 10.75 -2.94 -6.89
N SER A 91 9.90 -3.95 -7.12
CA SER A 91 10.28 -5.13 -7.93
C SER A 91 10.53 -4.81 -9.40
N LEU A 92 9.91 -3.74 -9.92
CA LEU A 92 10.16 -3.23 -11.27
C LEU A 92 11.36 -2.26 -11.35
N GLY A 93 12.02 -1.96 -10.22
CA GLY A 93 13.11 -0.99 -10.16
C GLY A 93 12.67 0.48 -10.29
N ARG A 94 11.37 0.76 -10.15
CA ARG A 94 10.77 2.10 -10.19
C ARG A 94 10.89 2.78 -8.82
N ASP A 95 12.12 2.91 -8.35
CA ASP A 95 12.42 3.29 -6.95
C ASP A 95 11.91 4.68 -6.57
N ALA A 96 11.95 5.65 -7.49
CA ALA A 96 11.46 7.00 -7.23
C ALA A 96 9.97 6.99 -6.89
N GLU A 97 9.16 6.28 -7.67
CA GLU A 97 7.72 6.15 -7.41
C GLU A 97 7.45 5.29 -6.16
N SER A 98 8.23 4.23 -5.95
CA SER A 98 8.14 3.41 -4.74
C SER A 98 8.37 4.26 -3.49
N LEU A 99 9.39 5.12 -3.50
CA LEU A 99 9.69 6.07 -2.41
C LEU A 99 8.57 7.08 -2.18
N GLU A 100 7.93 7.60 -3.23
CA GLU A 100 6.77 8.48 -3.08
C GLU A 100 5.60 7.76 -2.42
N VAL A 101 5.30 6.53 -2.86
CA VAL A 101 4.21 5.71 -2.32
C VAL A 101 4.48 5.35 -0.86
N TYR A 102 5.64 4.77 -0.55
CA TYR A 102 6.05 4.46 0.81
C TYR A 102 6.12 5.70 1.69
N GLY A 103 6.55 6.82 1.13
CA GLY A 103 6.58 8.08 1.82
C GLY A 103 5.19 8.58 2.23
N SER A 104 4.22 8.47 1.32
CA SER A 104 2.82 8.79 1.59
C SER A 104 2.19 7.84 2.62
N LEU A 105 2.63 6.57 2.66
CA LEU A 105 2.22 5.57 3.62
C LEU A 105 2.82 5.85 5.01
N CYS A 106 4.11 6.14 5.09
CA CYS A 106 4.80 6.46 6.35
C CYS A 106 4.23 7.72 7.01
N LYS A 107 3.80 8.72 6.23
CA LYS A 107 3.08 9.89 6.76
C LYS A 107 1.75 9.53 7.43
N ARG A 108 1.05 8.51 6.93
CA ARG A 108 -0.24 8.05 7.46
C ARG A 108 -0.04 7.13 8.66
N ASN A 109 0.85 6.15 8.53
CA ASN A 109 1.19 5.20 9.56
C ASN A 109 2.72 4.93 9.53
N PRO A 110 3.49 5.61 10.41
CA PRO A 110 4.94 5.46 10.46
C PRO A 110 5.42 4.06 10.87
N GLU A 111 4.57 3.28 11.54
CA GLU A 111 4.92 1.96 12.09
C GLU A 111 4.35 0.81 11.24
N PHE A 112 3.89 1.11 10.02
CA PHE A 112 3.35 0.11 9.12
C PHE A 112 4.47 -0.78 8.54
N PHE A 113 4.51 -2.04 8.99
CA PHE A 113 5.50 -3.06 8.58
C PHE A 113 6.96 -2.53 8.59
N ASP A 114 7.73 -2.84 7.55
CA ASP A 114 9.13 -2.49 7.33
C ASP A 114 9.29 -1.23 6.44
N VAL A 115 8.23 -0.42 6.27
CA VAL A 115 8.23 0.74 5.35
C VAL A 115 9.41 1.68 5.60
N ALA A 116 9.70 2.00 6.87
CA ALA A 116 10.83 2.86 7.20
C ALA A 116 12.19 2.28 6.76
N GLN A 117 12.35 0.95 6.89
CA GLN A 117 13.58 0.25 6.47
C GLN A 117 13.69 0.20 4.94
N ARG A 118 12.57 -0.06 4.25
CA ARG A 118 12.52 -0.06 2.78
C ARG A 118 12.88 1.31 2.20
N ILE A 119 12.30 2.38 2.74
CA ILE A 119 12.66 3.75 2.32
C ILE A 119 14.15 4.00 2.59
N GLN A 120 14.67 3.62 3.75
CA GLN A 120 16.09 3.78 4.06
C GLN A 120 16.98 3.07 3.03
N ARG A 121 16.70 1.80 2.73
CA ARG A 121 17.43 1.00 1.74
C ARG A 121 17.39 1.63 0.35
N LEU A 122 16.20 1.93 -0.16
CA LEU A 122 16.01 2.53 -1.48
C LEU A 122 16.66 3.92 -1.62
N SER A 123 16.70 4.69 -0.52
CA SER A 123 17.36 6.00 -0.49
C SER A 123 18.89 5.92 -0.33
N ALA A 124 19.40 4.87 0.30
CA ALA A 124 20.84 4.70 0.56
C ALA A 124 21.58 4.24 -0.70
N ASP A 125 20.94 3.40 -1.52
CA ASP A 125 21.55 2.84 -2.73
C ASP A 125 21.67 3.88 -3.87
N LYS A 126 20.97 5.03 -3.78
CA LYS A 126 20.88 6.01 -4.87
C LYS A 126 21.07 7.45 -4.39
N CYS A 127 22.34 7.87 -4.33
CA CYS A 127 22.81 9.22 -4.00
C CYS A 127 22.34 10.33 -4.98
N TRP A 128 21.60 9.99 -6.04
CA TRP A 128 21.15 10.92 -7.10
C TRP A 128 19.63 11.15 -7.16
N LEU A 129 18.85 10.57 -6.24
CA LEU A 129 17.45 10.99 -6.06
C LEU A 129 17.46 12.48 -5.74
N SER A 130 16.73 13.26 -6.55
CA SER A 130 16.77 14.72 -6.57
C SER A 130 16.77 15.34 -5.18
N SER A 131 17.38 16.54 -5.04
CA SER A 131 17.49 17.26 -3.77
C SER A 131 16.18 17.24 -2.99
N TRP A 132 15.05 17.42 -3.67
CA TRP A 132 13.74 17.51 -3.03
C TRP A 132 13.28 16.22 -2.34
N VAL A 133 13.50 15.03 -2.93
CA VAL A 133 13.17 13.74 -2.29
C VAL A 133 14.09 13.48 -1.10
N CYS A 134 15.38 13.80 -1.23
CA CYS A 134 16.36 13.71 -0.15
C CYS A 134 16.06 14.67 1.01
N ASP A 135 15.70 15.91 0.71
CA ASP A 135 15.36 16.94 1.70
C ASP A 135 14.05 16.60 2.43
N TRP A 136 13.05 16.15 1.67
CA TRP A 136 11.79 15.62 2.20
C TRP A 136 12.02 14.41 3.13
N TRP A 137 12.92 13.48 2.77
CA TRP A 137 13.24 12.33 3.61
C TRP A 137 14.08 12.70 4.84
N ARG A 138 15.04 13.64 4.72
CA ARG A 138 15.77 14.18 5.89
C ARG A 138 14.80 14.83 6.87
N ALA A 139 13.83 15.62 6.38
CA ALA A 139 12.79 16.22 7.21
C ALA A 139 11.92 15.17 7.91
N LEU A 140 11.47 14.14 7.18
CA LEU A 140 10.64 13.08 7.74
C LEU A 140 11.39 12.23 8.78
N ARG A 141 12.65 11.87 8.51
CA ARG A 141 13.53 11.17 9.47
C ARG A 141 13.72 11.95 10.78
N ASN A 142 13.90 13.26 10.67
CA ASN A 142 14.03 14.14 11.84
C ASN A 142 12.70 14.24 12.61
N GLY A 143 11.56 14.28 11.90
CA GLY A 143 10.21 14.28 12.51
C GLY A 143 9.82 12.96 13.19
N VAL A 144 10.16 11.81 12.61
CA VAL A 144 9.89 10.48 13.21
C VAL A 144 10.77 10.23 14.43
N ARG A 145 12.04 10.68 14.43
CA ARG A 145 12.90 10.67 15.63
C ARG A 145 12.38 11.57 16.75
N ALA A 146 11.78 12.72 16.41
CA ALA A 146 11.17 13.60 17.41
C ALA A 146 9.99 12.91 18.12
N ARG A 147 9.18 12.13 17.40
CA ARG A 147 8.06 11.37 18.01
C ARG A 147 8.52 10.17 18.84
N ARG A 148 9.65 9.52 18.50
CA ARG A 148 10.26 8.46 19.33
C ARG A 148 10.94 8.97 20.61
N ARG A 149 11.19 10.28 20.73
CA ARG A 149 11.71 10.90 21.96
C ARG A 149 10.62 11.46 22.89
N ALA A 150 9.35 11.39 22.50
CA ALA A 150 8.23 11.86 23.33
C ALA A 150 7.68 10.80 24.30
N VAL A 151 8.26 9.60 24.32
CA VAL A 151 7.98 8.57 25.34
C VAL A 151 9.32 8.25 25.99
N LEU A 152 9.43 8.42 27.30
CA LEU A 152 10.65 8.43 28.12
C LEU A 152 11.41 9.76 28.19
N LEU A 153 10.81 10.77 28.82
CA LEU A 153 11.50 11.51 29.88
C LEU A 153 10.47 11.89 30.94
N HIS A 154 10.39 11.06 31.97
CA HIS A 154 10.19 11.55 33.33
C HIS A 154 11.26 12.64 33.58
N MET A 155 10.84 13.87 33.85
CA MET A 155 11.71 14.82 34.56
C MET A 155 10.86 15.62 35.56
N PRO A 156 11.43 15.94 36.74
CA PRO A 156 10.70 16.31 37.94
C PRO A 156 10.67 17.83 38.18
N ALA A 157 9.80 18.21 39.13
CA ALA A 157 9.99 19.23 40.17
C ALA A 157 10.57 20.62 39.84
N VAL A 158 9.74 21.62 40.19
CA VAL A 158 10.08 22.87 40.89
C VAL A 158 10.74 23.98 40.06
N LEU A 159 10.14 25.17 40.09
CA LEU A 159 10.75 26.39 40.64
C LEU A 159 9.70 27.51 40.75
N ASP A 160 9.51 27.93 42.01
CA ASP A 160 8.96 29.22 42.43
C ASP A 160 9.70 30.40 41.79
N GLY A 161 8.96 31.50 41.62
CA GLY A 161 9.44 32.83 41.29
C GLY A 161 8.29 33.83 41.35
#